data_AF-A0A820Q4I4-F1
#
_entry.id   AF-A0A820Q4I4-F1
#
_cell.length_a   1.000
_cell.length_b   1.000
_cell.length_c   1.000
_cell.angle_alpha   90.00
_cell.angle_beta   90.00
_cell.angle_gamma   90.00
#
_symmetry.space_group_name_H-M   'P 1'
#
loop_
_entity.id
_entity.type
_entity.pdbx_description
1 polymer ?
#
loop_
_entity_poly.entity_id
_entity_poly.type
_entity_poly.pdbx_seq_one_letter_code
_entity_poly.pdbx_strand_id
1 'polypeptide(L)' 'MLNQALRLMDVDMIIRMGFFITDLHRDIQRLHSEQFDGEQSDKTFTVYRGQGLSKEDFTKMTKTEGGLLSFNNFLST' A
#
# COMPACT_ATOMS: atom_id res chain seq x y z
N MET A 1 -9.34 -3.61 9.46
CA MET A 1 -9.10 -5.05 9.67
C MET A 1 -8.08 -5.60 8.68
N LEU A 2 -8.32 -5.59 7.36
CA LEU A 2 -7.35 -6.13 6.38
C LEU A 2 -5.95 -5.49 6.46
N ASN A 3 -5.84 -4.17 6.31
CA ASN A 3 -4.53 -3.50 6.35
C ASN A 3 -3.80 -3.66 7.69
N GLN A 4 -4.55 -3.85 8.78
CA GLN A 4 -3.96 -4.14 10.08
C GLN A 4 -3.44 -5.58 10.13
N ALA A 5 -4.22 -6.55 9.65
CA ALA A 5 -3.80 -7.95 9.56
C ALA A 5 -2.55 -8.10 8.69
N LEU A 6 -2.50 -7.43 7.54
CA LEU A 6 -1.33 -7.38 6.67
C LEU A 6 -0.12 -6.71 7.35
N ARG A 7 -0.33 -5.60 8.06
CA ARG A 7 0.74 -4.88 8.78
C ARG A 7 1.32 -5.69 9.94
N LEU A 8 0.47 -6.41 10.67
CA LEU A 8 0.85 -7.22 11.82
C LEU A 8 1.19 -8.67 11.44
N MET A 9 1.08 -9.03 10.16
CA MET A 9 1.27 -10.39 9.67
C MET A 9 0.37 -11.41 10.40
N ASP A 10 -0.88 -11.05 10.66
CA ASP A 10 -1.90 -11.95 11.21
C ASP A 10 -2.34 -12.96 10.13
N VAL A 11 -1.63 -14.08 10.08
CA VAL A 11 -1.78 -15.10 9.03
C VAL A 11 -3.19 -15.69 8.99
N ASP A 12 -3.80 -15.94 10.15
CA ASP A 12 -5.16 -16.51 10.22
C ASP A 12 -6.18 -15.56 9.60
N MET A 13 -6.07 -14.26 9.90
CA MET A 13 -6.93 -13.25 9.30
C MET A 13 -6.64 -13.06 7.81
N ILE A 14 -5.37 -13.08 7.39
CA ILE A 14 -4.98 -12.97 5.98
C ILE A 14 -5.56 -14.13 5.16
N ILE A 15 -5.46 -15.37 5.65
CA ILE A 15 -6.01 -16.55 4.98
C ILE A 15 -7.54 -16.42 4.85
N ARG A 16 -8.22 -16.03 5.93
CA ARG A 16 -9.69 -15.83 5.91
C ARG A 16 -10.11 -14.73 4.94
N MET A 17 -9.29 -13.69 4.76
CA MET A 17 -9.53 -12.60 3.82
C MET A 17 -8.97 -12.86 2.42
N GLY A 18 -8.41 -14.04 2.14
CA GLY A 18 -7.69 -14.33 0.89
C GLY A 18 -8.50 -14.06 -0.37
N PHE A 19 -9.80 -14.38 -0.36
CA PHE A 19 -10.71 -14.07 -1.48
C PHE A 19 -10.80 -12.56 -1.71
N PHE A 20 -11.03 -11.79 -0.64
CA PHE A 20 -11.16 -10.33 -0.72
C PHE A 20 -9.84 -9.65 -1.10
N ILE A 21 -8.70 -10.15 -0.62
CA ILE A 21 -7.37 -9.66 -1.03
C ILE A 21 -7.17 -9.87 -2.53
N THR A 22 -7.57 -11.04 -3.04
CA THR A 22 -7.48 -11.38 -4.47
C THR A 22 -8.33 -10.45 -5.31
N ASP A 23 -9.59 -10.25 -4.92
CA ASP A 23 -10.53 -9.40 -5.65
C ASP A 23 -10.07 -7.93 -5.62
N LEU A 24 -9.67 -7.43 -4.45
CA LEU A 24 -9.14 -6.07 -4.30
C LEU A 24 -7.90 -5.84 -5.16
N HIS A 25 -6.97 -6.79 -5.19
CA HIS A 25 -5.78 -6.70 -6.02
C HIS A 25 -6.14 -6.62 -7.52
N ARG A 26 -7.03 -7.49 -7.99
CA ARG A 26 -7.48 -7.52 -9.39
C ARG A 26 -8.19 -6.22 -9.77
N ASP A 27 -9.03 -5.68 -8.90
CA ASP A 27 -9.72 -4.42 -9.15
C ASP A 27 -8.75 -3.24 -9.23
N ILE A 28 -7.75 -3.17 -8.34
CA ILE A 28 -6.71 -2.13 -8.41
C ILE A 28 -5.92 -2.26 -9.73
N GLN A 29 -5.55 -3.48 -10.15
CA GLN A 29 -4.85 -3.68 -11.43
C GLN A 29 -5.69 -3.25 -12.63
N ARG A 30 -6.99 -3.59 -12.63
CA ARG A 30 -7.91 -3.18 -13.68
C ARG A 30 -8.05 -1.66 -13.73
N LEU A 31 -8.33 -1.02 -12.60
CA LEU A 31 -8.48 0.44 -12.51
C LEU A 31 -7.18 1.18 -12.86
N HIS A 32 -6.03 0.65 -12.46
CA HIS A 32 -4.73 1.18 -12.87
C HIS A 32 -4.57 1.09 -14.38
N SER A 33 -4.89 -0.06 -14.99
CA SER A 33 -4.81 -0.22 -16.44
C SER A 33 -5.75 0.76 -17.15
N GLU A 34 -6.98 0.93 -16.67
CA GLU A 34 -7.95 1.90 -17.21
C GLU A 34 -7.49 3.35 -17.06
N GLN A 35 -6.83 3.69 -15.95
CA GLN A 35 -6.31 5.04 -15.70
C GLN A 35 -5.12 5.38 -16.61
N PHE A 36 -4.35 4.38 -17.02
CA PHE A 36 -3.08 4.55 -17.75
C PHE A 36 -3.11 4.03 -19.18
N ASP A 37 -4.26 3.61 -19.70
CA ASP A 37 -4.41 3.20 -21.10
C ASP A 37 -4.27 4.41 -22.05
N GLY A 38 -3.52 4.26 -23.14
CA GLY A 38 -3.26 5.32 -24.13
C GLY A 38 -2.12 6.30 -23.81
N GLU A 39 -2.21 7.56 -24.29
CA GLU A 39 -1.16 8.59 -24.21
C GLU A 39 -0.78 9.06 -22.77
N GLN A 40 -1.37 8.46 -21.73
CA GLN A 40 -1.15 8.84 -20.33
C GLN A 40 -0.32 7.84 -19.52
N SER A 41 0.21 6.78 -20.15
CA SER A 41 0.93 5.68 -19.49
C SER A 41 2.08 6.12 -18.57
N ASP A 42 2.70 7.28 -18.84
CA ASP A 42 3.88 7.77 -18.12
C ASP A 42 3.57 8.90 -17.13
N LYS A 43 2.29 9.18 -16.86
CA LYS A 43 1.91 10.29 -15.98
C LYS A 43 2.06 9.92 -14.51
N THR A 44 3.15 10.36 -13.90
CA THR A 44 3.26 10.38 -12.43
C THR A 44 2.37 11.46 -11.84
N PHE A 45 1.67 11.16 -10.75
CA PHE A 45 0.92 12.15 -9.98
C PHE A 45 1.28 12.08 -8.50
N THR A 46 1.19 13.24 -7.83
CA THR A 46 1.49 13.35 -6.40
C THR A 46 0.23 13.10 -5.59
N VAL A 47 0.36 12.30 -4.54
CA VAL A 47 -0.71 11.95 -3.60
C VAL A 47 -0.26 12.19 -2.16
N TYR A 48 -1.19 12.28 -1.21
CA TYR A 48 -0.90 12.71 0.14
C TYR A 48 -1.53 11.79 1.18
N ARG A 49 -0.69 11.05 1.90
CA ARG A 49 -1.12 10.14 2.96
C ARG A 49 -0.76 10.66 4.34
N GLY A 50 -1.77 10.90 5.16
CA GLY A 50 -1.59 11.05 6.60
C GLY A 50 -1.45 9.70 7.30
N GLN A 51 -0.45 9.55 8.16
CA GLN A 51 -0.28 8.33 8.97
C GLN A 51 0.33 8.65 10.34
N GLY A 52 -0.28 8.12 11.39
CA GLY A 52 0.30 8.13 12.73
C GLY A 52 1.53 7.23 12.80
N LEU A 53 2.59 7.72 13.42
CA LEU A 53 3.88 7.04 13.51
C LEU A 53 4.45 7.16 14.92
N SER A 54 5.08 6.10 15.43
CA SER A 54 5.81 6.17 16.69
C SER A 54 7.03 7.08 16.53
N LYS A 55 7.53 7.63 17.64
CA LYS A 55 8.73 8.48 17.61
C LYS A 55 9.96 7.66 17.17
N GLU A 56 9.99 6.40 17.54
CA GLU A 56 11.03 5.44 17.20
C GLU A 56 11.05 5.17 15.69
N ASP A 57 9.89 4.85 15.11
CA ASP A 57 9.77 4.63 13.67
C ASP A 57 10.06 5.90 12.88
N PHE A 58 9.63 7.07 13.37
CA PHE A 58 9.96 8.36 12.77
C PHE A 58 11.47 8.59 12.73
N THR A 59 12.14 8.36 13.86
CA THR A 59 13.61 8.51 13.96
C THR A 59 14.34 7.51 13.07
N LYS A 60 13.81 6.30 12.90
CA LYS A 60 14.37 5.31 11.97
C LYS A 60 14.19 5.76 10.52
N MET A 61 13.02 6.30 10.17
CA MET A 61 12.75 6.82 8.83
C MET A 61 13.68 7.98 8.47
N THR A 62 13.88 8.95 9.37
CA THR A 62 14.79 10.08 9.11
C THR A 62 16.25 9.64 8.92
N LYS A 63 16.69 8.59 9.63
CA LYS A 63 18.02 8.00 9.44
C LYS A 63 18.15 7.17 8.16
N THR A 64 17.05 6.83 7.51
CA THR A 64 17.00 6.02 6.27
C THR A 64 16.67 6.89 5.05
N GLU A 65 16.89 8.21 5.14
CA GLU A 65 16.71 9.12 4.02
C GLU A 65 17.57 8.70 2.82
N GLY A 66 16.99 8.74 1.61
CA GLY A 66 17.58 8.18 0.40
C GLY A 66 17.49 6.65 0.27
N GLY A 67 16.98 5.95 1.28
CA GLY A 67 16.66 4.53 1.24
C GLY A 67 15.26 4.21 0.71
N LEU A 68 14.84 2.95 0.84
CA LEU A 68 13.53 2.47 0.41
C LEU A 68 12.58 2.25 1.60
N LEU A 69 11.29 2.48 1.37
CA LEU A 69 10.21 2.13 2.28
C LEU A 69 9.35 1.02 1.66
N SER A 70 9.11 -0.05 2.42
CA SER A 70 8.26 -1.16 2.03
C SER A 70 7.04 -1.25 2.93
N PHE A 71 5.87 -1.52 2.34
CA PHE A 71 4.62 -1.72 3.05
C PHE A 71 4.04 -3.08 2.69
N ASN A 72 3.57 -3.82 3.69
CA ASN A 72 2.92 -5.12 3.48
C ASN A 72 1.41 -4.99 3.26
N ASN A 73 0.88 -3.77 3.35
CA ASN A 73 -0.55 -3.46 3.27
C ASN A 73 -0.86 -2.57 2.06
N PHE A 74 -2.13 -2.54 1.66
CA PHE A 74 -2.57 -1.62 0.61
C PHE A 74 -2.52 -0.17 1.09
N LEU A 75 -2.09 0.73 0.20
CA LEU A 75 -2.01 2.16 0.47
C LEU A 75 -3.29 2.86 -0.02
N SER A 76 -3.69 3.87 0.75
CA SER A 76 -4.75 4.83 0.43
C SER A 76 -4.15 6.21 0.68
N THR A 77 -4.23 7.07 -0.32
CA THR A 77 -3.39 8.26 -0.49
C THR A 77 -4.18 9.43 -1.03
#